data_AF-A0A944XA37-F1
#
_entry.id   AF-A0A944XA37-F1
#
_cell.length_a   1.000
_cell.length_b   1.000
_cell.length_c   1.000
_cell.angle_alpha   90.00
_cell.angle_beta   90.00
_cell.angle_gamma   90.00
#
_symmetry.space_group_name_H-M   'P 1'
#
loop_
_entity.id
_entity.type
_entity.pdbx_description
1 polymer ?
#
loop_
_entity_poly.entity_id
_entity_poly.type
_entity_poly.pdbx_seq_one_letter_code
_entity_poly.pdbx_strand_id
1 'polypeptide(L)'
;MTDQGQQVTPQQLLTVLADQLSTGEALLTEQHFVDALAKVDEQLTGEAPSESRRSELTGLIRETNEKDPTILLVPGVENWIARTVLAQFRKANWGITEVQERGNQAVRDFAHGPQATALLAQLGVDVRQVNQRNCLRSIVNTISGRHDDSHRNAEARLAQLQASIAAAAPTEEGEDHEHHRRVLSDLLLAPVEDPSDDEINDRQASQKQERNDLRKTQMTELVANLENYVKLGRISAEDAEKMSKAHRVDEAIRQGKVDKEKGSKIRNSVMDGTARDRVERSVKEALDYAVVYLQVFHSLGRIESRFDPALKFLIRHGTVINADAGDKQTAELGDTVRALIEDIDVLRLLIDLMDRKDAEVRMIGARLPPYSHIVRRDQGRVERVAVTEEFIDQLRQLSPDDLAAQLHSGDKRERARPAAAMITMTVLLGRLIKPTPVRKEIRLLKVNLIVEEFYRSTDDLDQARGQAQEFLRTRLKSLYPDLSQEETAAMQEQGERILAAVEEKIVAERAARGELPGAPGGDDDDDDEAETLGAEEKGMGVQIHRISVRVAGSFRQIPQKIMPDPEDAERFIIVQKDPESGELVPARRRGAKRYVIKGREGWELDGGS
;
A
#
# COMPACT_ATOMS: atom_id res chain seq x y z
N MET A 1 -28.36 30.15 -10.02
CA MET A 1 -28.11 29.97 -11.46
C MET A 1 -26.81 30.67 -11.86
N THR A 2 -25.70 29.99 -11.65
CA THR A 2 -24.65 29.74 -12.65
C THR A 2 -23.92 28.53 -12.10
N ASP A 3 -24.03 27.45 -12.85
CA ASP A 3 -23.43 26.14 -12.61
C ASP A 3 -21.90 26.32 -12.53
N GLN A 4 -21.32 26.17 -11.33
CA GLN A 4 -19.87 26.09 -11.17
C GLN A 4 -19.51 24.62 -11.01
N GLY A 5 -19.61 23.87 -12.11
CA GLY A 5 -19.02 22.56 -12.22
C GLY A 5 -17.55 22.62 -11.82
N GLN A 6 -17.15 21.70 -10.96
CA GLN A 6 -15.84 21.59 -10.33
C GLN A 6 -14.72 21.74 -11.38
N GLN A 7 -14.04 22.89 -11.35
CA GLN A 7 -13.06 23.22 -12.38
C GLN A 7 -11.75 22.44 -12.13
N VAL A 8 -11.29 21.71 -13.15
CA VAL A 8 -9.95 21.11 -13.16
C VAL A 8 -8.93 22.20 -12.82
N THR A 9 -8.09 21.95 -11.81
CA THR A 9 -7.15 22.98 -11.37
C THR A 9 -6.10 23.23 -12.45
N PRO A 10 -5.64 24.48 -12.62
CA PRO A 10 -4.57 24.82 -13.55
C PRO A 10 -3.31 23.95 -13.37
N GLN A 11 -3.00 23.58 -12.13
CA GLN A 11 -1.81 22.80 -11.78
C GLN A 11 -1.91 21.32 -12.17
N GLN A 12 -3.11 20.73 -12.09
CA GLN A 12 -3.38 19.37 -12.60
C GLN A 12 -3.23 19.31 -14.11
N LEU A 13 -3.80 20.28 -14.83
CA LEU A 13 -3.68 20.41 -16.28
C LEU A 13 -2.22 20.51 -16.74
N LEU A 14 -1.43 21.35 -16.06
CA LEU A 14 0.00 21.50 -16.34
C LEU A 14 0.81 20.23 -16.07
N THR A 15 0.44 19.46 -15.04
CA THR A 15 1.13 18.21 -14.69
C THR A 15 0.88 17.14 -15.74
N VAL A 16 -0.37 16.98 -16.19
CA VAL A 16 -0.72 16.06 -17.28
C VAL A 16 -0.03 16.46 -18.58
N LEU A 17 0.04 17.76 -18.89
CA LEU A 17 0.74 18.26 -20.07
C LEU A 17 2.25 18.00 -20.00
N ALA A 18 2.87 18.19 -18.84
CA ALA A 18 4.28 17.86 -18.62
C ALA A 18 4.55 16.36 -18.80
N ASP A 19 3.62 15.50 -18.36
CA ASP A 19 3.69 14.06 -18.59
C ASP A 19 3.53 13.73 -20.09
N GLN A 20 2.60 14.37 -20.82
CA GLN A 20 2.49 14.21 -22.28
C GLN A 20 3.76 14.64 -23.02
N LEU A 21 4.40 15.73 -22.58
CA LEU A 21 5.72 16.11 -23.09
C LEU A 21 6.77 15.05 -22.77
N SER A 22 6.72 14.39 -21.62
CA SER A 22 7.62 13.28 -21.31
C SER A 22 7.43 12.04 -22.22
N THR A 23 6.29 11.97 -22.92
CA THR A 23 6.01 10.91 -23.91
C THR A 23 6.52 11.20 -25.33
N GLY A 24 7.11 12.38 -25.56
CA GLY A 24 7.72 12.73 -26.85
C GLY A 24 6.86 13.61 -27.76
N GLU A 25 5.77 14.20 -27.25
CA GLU A 25 4.97 15.15 -28.02
C GLU A 25 5.72 16.47 -28.26
N ALA A 26 5.77 16.93 -29.51
CA ALA A 26 6.52 18.12 -29.89
C ALA A 26 5.60 19.35 -29.92
N LEU A 27 5.47 20.01 -28.77
CA LEU A 27 4.72 21.26 -28.61
C LEU A 27 5.70 22.44 -28.61
N LEU A 28 5.45 23.46 -29.44
CA LEU A 28 6.41 24.54 -29.71
C LEU A 28 5.79 25.93 -29.65
N THR A 29 4.52 26.05 -30.00
CA THR A 29 3.81 27.34 -30.03
C THR A 29 2.81 27.38 -28.90
N GLU A 30 2.46 28.59 -28.43
CA GLU A 30 1.40 28.81 -27.44
C GLU A 30 0.12 28.07 -27.86
N GLN A 31 -0.26 28.14 -29.15
CA GLN A 31 -1.41 27.42 -29.68
C GLN A 31 -1.31 25.89 -29.54
N HIS A 32 -0.13 25.30 -29.78
CA HIS A 32 0.05 23.85 -29.60
C HIS A 32 -0.17 23.43 -28.15
N PHE A 33 0.31 24.21 -27.19
CA PHE A 33 0.10 23.94 -25.77
C PHE A 33 -1.37 24.15 -25.38
N VAL A 34 -2.02 25.20 -25.88
CA VAL A 34 -3.45 25.47 -25.63
C VAL A 34 -4.31 24.34 -26.19
N ASP A 35 -4.05 23.88 -27.41
CA ASP A 35 -4.80 22.79 -28.03
C ASP A 35 -4.59 21.45 -27.30
N ALA A 36 -3.37 21.19 -26.80
CA ALA A 36 -3.08 20.02 -25.99
C ALA A 36 -3.81 20.06 -24.63
N LEU A 37 -3.75 21.20 -23.93
CA LEU A 37 -4.50 21.39 -22.68
C LEU A 37 -6.00 21.35 -22.90
N ALA A 38 -6.51 21.90 -24.00
CA ALA A 38 -7.92 21.86 -24.33
C ALA A 38 -8.43 20.43 -24.51
N LYS A 39 -7.62 19.54 -25.10
CA LYS A 39 -7.93 18.11 -25.20
C LYS A 39 -7.92 17.42 -23.84
N VAL A 40 -6.97 17.77 -22.97
CA VAL A 40 -6.92 17.24 -21.60
C VAL A 40 -8.14 17.70 -20.81
N ASP A 41 -8.49 18.99 -20.89
CA ASP A 41 -9.67 19.57 -20.24
C ASP A 41 -10.97 18.90 -20.75
N GLU A 42 -11.10 18.69 -22.07
CA GLU A 42 -12.22 17.94 -22.67
C GLU A 42 -12.26 16.48 -22.23
N GLN A 43 -11.11 15.81 -22.10
CA GLN A 43 -11.03 14.43 -21.61
C GLN A 43 -11.39 14.28 -20.13
N LEU A 44 -11.19 15.33 -19.33
CA LEU A 44 -11.47 15.34 -17.90
C LEU A 44 -12.91 15.79 -17.59
N THR A 45 -13.43 16.74 -18.35
CA THR A 45 -14.76 17.34 -18.13
C THR A 45 -15.85 16.72 -19.00
N GLY A 46 -15.48 16.04 -20.09
CA GLY A 46 -16.43 15.51 -21.09
C GLY A 46 -17.02 16.55 -22.04
N GLU A 47 -16.68 17.83 -21.88
CA GLU A 47 -17.16 18.94 -22.70
C GLU A 47 -16.01 19.72 -23.34
N ALA A 48 -16.22 20.22 -24.56
CA ALA A 48 -15.21 21.03 -25.23
C ALA A 48 -15.05 22.38 -24.50
N PRO A 49 -13.82 22.84 -24.21
CA PRO A 49 -13.59 24.06 -23.46
C PRO A 49 -14.10 25.29 -24.21
N SER A 50 -14.84 26.14 -23.50
CA SER A 50 -15.35 27.42 -24.01
C SER A 50 -14.23 28.37 -24.43
N GLU A 51 -14.54 29.39 -25.25
CA GLU A 51 -13.56 30.40 -25.65
C GLU A 51 -12.96 31.15 -24.45
N SER A 52 -13.76 31.38 -23.39
CA SER A 52 -13.29 31.96 -22.13
C SER A 52 -12.25 31.06 -21.46
N ARG A 53 -12.54 29.75 -21.37
CA ARG A 53 -11.64 28.76 -20.78
C ARG A 53 -10.35 28.62 -21.58
N ARG A 54 -10.40 28.65 -22.91
CA ARG A 54 -9.21 28.68 -23.77
C ARG A 54 -8.34 29.91 -23.52
N SER A 55 -8.95 31.07 -23.28
CA SER A 55 -8.22 32.29 -22.92
C SER A 55 -7.52 32.17 -21.56
N GLU A 56 -8.13 31.48 -20.58
CA GLU A 56 -7.50 31.19 -19.28
C GLU A 56 -6.29 30.25 -19.44
N LEU A 57 -6.45 29.17 -20.21
CA LEU A 57 -5.36 28.23 -20.50
C LEU A 57 -4.18 28.92 -21.20
N THR A 58 -4.49 29.87 -22.09
CA THR A 58 -3.49 30.70 -22.76
C THR A 58 -2.70 31.53 -21.75
N GLY A 59 -3.38 32.17 -20.79
CA GLY A 59 -2.73 32.90 -19.70
C GLY A 59 -1.83 32.02 -18.85
N LEU A 60 -2.31 30.82 -18.50
CA LEU A 60 -1.57 29.84 -17.70
C LEU A 60 -0.28 29.36 -18.37
N ILE A 61 -0.33 29.03 -19.66
CA ILE A 61 0.83 28.60 -20.43
C ILE A 61 1.87 29.71 -20.50
N ARG A 62 1.42 30.95 -20.76
CA ARG A 62 2.31 32.11 -20.82
C ARG A 62 3.00 32.34 -19.48
N GLU A 63 2.24 32.37 -18.40
CA GLU A 63 2.78 32.55 -17.05
C GLU A 63 3.79 31.44 -16.69
N THR A 64 3.49 30.18 -17.04
CA THR A 64 4.37 29.04 -16.75
C THR A 64 5.67 29.14 -17.54
N ASN A 65 5.61 29.45 -18.84
CA ASN A 65 6.79 29.58 -19.69
C ASN A 65 7.64 30.82 -19.34
N GLU A 66 7.02 31.91 -18.90
CA GLU A 66 7.72 33.11 -18.42
C GLU A 66 8.43 32.86 -17.08
N LYS A 67 7.81 32.10 -16.17
CA LYS A 67 8.40 31.74 -14.87
C LYS A 67 9.53 30.73 -15.01
N ASP A 68 9.29 29.65 -15.74
CA ASP A 68 10.28 28.61 -15.97
C ASP A 68 10.02 27.86 -17.29
N PRO A 69 10.77 28.17 -18.37
CA PRO A 69 10.60 27.50 -19.66
C PRO A 69 11.02 26.02 -19.61
N THR A 70 11.72 25.57 -18.56
CA THR A 70 12.14 24.17 -18.42
C THR A 70 11.00 23.21 -18.12
N ILE A 71 9.83 23.73 -17.72
CA ILE A 71 8.65 22.93 -17.39
C ILE A 71 7.91 22.44 -18.65
N LEU A 72 7.73 23.31 -19.65
CA LEU A 72 6.93 22.98 -20.85
C LEU A 72 7.67 23.24 -22.15
N LEU A 73 8.19 24.45 -22.34
CA LEU A 73 8.75 24.89 -23.61
C LEU A 73 10.04 24.13 -23.99
N VAL A 74 10.97 23.95 -23.04
CA VAL A 74 12.22 23.22 -23.28
C VAL A 74 11.97 21.73 -23.56
N PRO A 75 11.14 20.99 -22.78
CA PRO A 75 10.76 19.62 -23.15
C PRO A 75 10.12 19.50 -24.54
N GLY A 76 9.23 20.42 -24.90
CA GLY A 76 8.62 20.44 -26.23
C GLY A 76 9.63 20.65 -27.37
N VAL A 77 10.61 21.51 -27.14
CA VAL A 77 11.77 21.73 -28.03
C VAL A 77 12.67 20.48 -28.10
N GLU A 78 12.96 19.83 -26.97
CA GLU A 78 13.73 18.59 -26.92
C GLU A 78 13.07 17.48 -27.76
N ASN A 79 11.74 17.35 -27.65
CA ASN A 79 10.97 16.39 -28.43
C ASN A 79 10.98 16.71 -29.93
N TRP A 80 10.89 17.98 -30.30
CA TRP A 80 11.02 18.40 -31.69
C TRP A 80 12.40 18.06 -32.27
N ILE A 81 13.48 18.32 -31.51
CA ILE A 81 14.85 17.95 -31.88
C ILE A 81 14.95 16.42 -32.04
N ALA A 82 14.48 15.65 -31.05
CA ALA A 82 14.52 14.19 -31.06
C ALA A 82 13.80 13.62 -32.29
N ARG A 83 12.59 14.11 -32.61
CA ARG A 83 11.81 13.65 -33.77
C ARG A 83 12.47 14.01 -35.10
N THR A 84 13.05 15.21 -35.20
CA THR A 84 13.71 15.66 -36.44
C THR A 84 14.99 14.87 -36.69
N VAL A 85 15.81 14.67 -35.66
CA VAL A 85 17.04 13.86 -35.74
C VAL A 85 16.71 12.38 -35.98
N LEU A 86 15.68 11.82 -35.35
CA LEU A 86 15.19 10.47 -35.62
C LEU A 86 14.79 10.29 -37.11
N ALA A 87 14.14 11.28 -37.71
CA ALA A 87 13.80 11.23 -39.14
C ALA A 87 15.06 11.21 -40.03
N GLN A 88 16.13 11.90 -39.64
CA GLN A 88 17.42 11.83 -40.34
C GLN A 88 18.07 10.45 -40.16
N PHE A 89 18.03 9.88 -38.95
CA PHE A 89 18.57 8.55 -38.67
C PHE A 89 17.84 7.46 -39.48
N ARG A 90 16.50 7.55 -39.58
CA ARG A 90 15.69 6.66 -40.42
C ARG A 90 16.05 6.78 -41.90
N LYS A 91 16.26 8.00 -42.42
CA LYS A 91 16.70 8.22 -43.81
C LYS A 91 18.11 7.68 -44.07
N ALA A 92 18.98 7.71 -43.07
CA ALA A 92 20.34 7.17 -43.15
C ALA A 92 20.42 5.67 -42.80
N ASN A 93 19.29 5.03 -42.48
CA ASN A 93 19.18 3.63 -42.07
C ASN A 93 20.07 3.25 -40.86
N TRP A 94 20.15 4.14 -39.87
CA TRP A 94 20.92 3.90 -38.65
C TRP A 94 20.21 2.93 -37.72
N GLY A 95 20.94 1.92 -37.24
CA GLY A 95 20.52 1.02 -36.17
C GLY A 95 20.95 1.52 -34.80
N ILE A 96 20.74 0.69 -33.78
CA ILE A 96 21.06 1.06 -32.39
C ILE A 96 22.56 1.31 -32.15
N THR A 97 23.41 0.59 -32.88
CA THR A 97 24.87 0.70 -32.78
C THR A 97 25.36 2.05 -33.30
N GLU A 98 24.89 2.47 -34.48
CA GLU A 98 25.26 3.76 -35.08
C GLU A 98 24.76 4.94 -34.23
N VAL A 99 23.57 4.79 -33.63
CA VAL A 99 22.99 5.80 -32.71
C VAL A 99 23.79 5.91 -31.42
N GLN A 100 24.30 4.80 -30.87
CA GLN A 100 25.16 4.84 -29.68
C GLN A 100 26.52 5.49 -29.95
N GLU A 101 27.11 5.23 -31.12
CA GLU A 101 28.43 5.76 -31.48
C GLU A 101 28.39 7.24 -31.91
N ARG A 102 27.37 7.64 -32.68
CA ARG A 102 27.33 8.95 -33.36
C ARG A 102 26.12 9.81 -33.01
N GLY A 103 25.13 9.25 -32.31
CA GLY A 103 23.86 9.93 -32.03
C GLY A 103 24.02 11.19 -31.17
N ASN A 104 24.87 11.15 -30.14
CA ASN A 104 25.17 12.34 -29.31
C ASN A 104 25.71 13.51 -30.15
N GLN A 105 26.62 13.22 -31.08
CA GLN A 105 27.21 14.25 -31.93
C GLN A 105 26.18 14.78 -32.93
N ALA A 106 25.36 13.92 -33.53
CA ALA A 106 24.33 14.34 -34.46
C ALA A 106 23.22 15.19 -33.80
N VAL A 107 22.80 14.85 -32.58
CA VAL A 107 21.86 15.68 -31.79
C VAL A 107 22.47 17.05 -31.48
N ARG A 108 23.75 17.08 -31.09
CA ARG A 108 24.48 18.32 -30.84
C ARG A 108 24.61 19.19 -32.09
N ASP A 109 25.06 18.61 -33.20
CA ASP A 109 25.24 19.32 -34.47
C ASP A 109 23.91 19.90 -34.97
N PHE A 110 22.81 19.16 -34.80
CA PHE A 110 21.48 19.66 -35.14
C PHE A 110 21.05 20.81 -34.22
N ALA A 111 21.18 20.65 -32.89
CA ALA A 111 20.78 21.67 -31.91
C ALA A 111 21.57 22.99 -32.06
N HIS A 112 22.85 22.92 -32.46
CA HIS A 112 23.68 24.09 -32.78
C HIS A 112 23.58 24.55 -34.24
N GLY A 113 22.81 23.85 -35.08
CA GLY A 113 22.62 24.20 -36.49
C GLY A 113 21.81 25.48 -36.69
N PRO A 114 21.90 26.12 -37.86
CA PRO A 114 21.24 27.39 -38.14
C PRO A 114 19.71 27.32 -38.02
N GLN A 115 19.11 26.16 -38.34
CA GLN A 115 17.67 25.97 -38.25
C GLN A 115 17.18 25.87 -36.80
N ALA A 116 17.85 25.06 -35.96
CA ALA A 116 17.47 24.91 -34.55
C ALA A 116 17.75 26.19 -33.77
N THR A 117 18.90 26.83 -33.99
CA THR A 117 19.25 28.09 -33.33
C THR A 117 18.31 29.24 -33.70
N ALA A 118 17.86 29.34 -34.96
CA ALA A 118 16.85 30.31 -35.35
C ALA A 118 15.50 30.07 -34.65
N LEU A 119 15.06 28.82 -34.54
CA LEU A 119 13.81 28.47 -33.85
C LEU A 119 13.92 28.73 -32.34
N LEU A 120 15.02 28.33 -31.71
CA LEU A 120 15.30 28.56 -30.29
C LEU A 120 15.30 30.06 -29.96
N ALA A 121 15.92 30.88 -30.82
CA ALA A 121 15.91 32.33 -30.68
C ALA A 121 14.49 32.93 -30.83
N GLN A 122 13.67 32.40 -31.72
CA GLN A 122 12.26 32.82 -31.86
C GLN A 122 11.42 32.46 -30.63
N LEU A 123 11.73 31.33 -29.97
CA LEU A 123 11.04 30.86 -28.77
C LEU A 123 11.61 31.42 -27.47
N GLY A 124 12.72 32.18 -27.52
CA GLY A 124 13.39 32.71 -26.33
C GLY A 124 14.10 31.66 -25.48
N VAL A 125 14.45 30.50 -26.05
CA VAL A 125 15.13 29.39 -25.35
C VAL A 125 16.62 29.41 -25.68
N ASP A 126 17.48 29.34 -24.66
CA ASP A 126 18.92 29.17 -24.85
C ASP A 126 19.22 27.69 -25.19
N VAL A 127 20.07 27.45 -26.20
CA VAL A 127 20.58 26.12 -26.55
C VAL A 127 21.13 25.36 -25.32
N ARG A 128 21.70 26.08 -24.34
CA ARG A 128 22.23 25.51 -23.09
C ARG A 128 21.15 24.90 -22.20
N GLN A 129 19.89 25.32 -22.35
CA GLN A 129 18.76 24.75 -21.61
C GLN A 129 18.31 23.40 -22.20
N VAL A 130 18.66 23.11 -23.46
CA VAL A 130 18.31 21.86 -24.13
C VAL A 130 19.17 20.70 -23.62
N ASN A 131 18.54 19.68 -23.05
CA ASN A 131 19.20 18.49 -22.58
C ASN A 131 19.39 17.47 -23.71
N GLN A 132 20.60 17.45 -24.28
CA GLN A 132 20.99 16.52 -25.35
C GLN A 132 20.82 15.04 -24.96
N ARG A 133 20.94 14.70 -23.67
CA ARG A 133 20.78 13.30 -23.20
C ARG A 133 19.33 12.85 -23.25
N ASN A 134 18.37 13.74 -22.96
CA ASN A 134 16.94 13.44 -23.06
C ASN A 134 16.55 13.18 -24.52
N CYS A 135 17.03 14.03 -25.44
CA CYS A 135 16.83 13.88 -26.88
C CYS A 135 17.34 12.51 -27.37
N LEU A 136 18.59 12.14 -27.00
CA LEU A 136 19.16 10.86 -27.40
C LEU A 136 18.43 9.67 -26.77
N ARG A 137 18.01 9.76 -25.50
CA ARG A 137 17.23 8.71 -24.82
C ARG A 137 15.93 8.44 -25.58
N SER A 138 15.17 9.48 -25.92
CA SER A 138 13.92 9.38 -26.68
C SER A 138 14.14 8.68 -28.03
N ILE A 139 15.21 9.05 -28.75
CA ILE A 139 15.58 8.43 -30.04
C ILE A 139 15.92 6.94 -29.87
N VAL A 140 16.74 6.60 -28.87
CA VAL A 140 17.15 5.21 -28.60
C VAL A 140 15.96 4.35 -28.20
N ASN A 141 15.08 4.84 -27.32
CA ASN A 141 13.86 4.14 -26.93
C ASN A 141 12.98 3.83 -28.15
N THR A 142 12.79 4.82 -29.01
CA THR A 142 11.98 4.70 -30.24
C THR A 142 12.58 3.70 -31.24
N ILE A 143 13.91 3.68 -31.41
CA ILE A 143 14.59 2.72 -32.31
C ILE A 143 14.62 1.30 -31.74
N SER A 144 14.69 1.17 -30.42
CA SER A 144 14.76 -0.12 -29.72
C SER A 144 13.39 -0.81 -29.58
N GLY A 145 12.29 -0.14 -29.96
CA GLY A 145 10.93 -0.64 -29.75
C GLY A 145 10.56 -0.82 -28.27
N ARG A 146 11.31 -0.20 -27.35
CA ARG A 146 10.95 -0.19 -25.93
C ARG A 146 9.78 0.77 -25.76
N HIS A 147 8.65 0.26 -25.28
CA HIS A 147 7.57 1.12 -24.79
C HIS A 147 8.12 1.93 -23.61
N ASP A 148 8.03 3.25 -23.71
CA ASP A 148 8.47 4.14 -22.64
C ASP A 148 7.47 4.04 -21.48
N ASP A 149 7.95 3.67 -20.28
CA ASP A 149 7.11 3.56 -19.08
C ASP A 149 6.41 4.91 -18.75
N SER A 150 6.92 6.02 -19.29
CA SER A 150 6.30 7.35 -19.23
C SER A 150 4.91 7.41 -19.88
N HIS A 151 4.66 6.67 -20.97
CA HIS A 151 3.32 6.61 -21.57
C HIS A 151 2.32 5.94 -20.63
N ARG A 152 2.70 4.82 -20.01
CA ARG A 152 1.86 4.12 -19.03
C ARG A 152 1.62 4.97 -17.79
N ASN A 153 2.63 5.71 -17.34
CA ASN A 153 2.52 6.58 -16.18
C ASN A 153 1.62 7.80 -16.47
N ALA A 154 1.72 8.39 -17.67
CA ALA A 154 0.86 9.50 -18.10
C ALA A 154 -0.60 9.05 -18.24
N GLU A 155 -0.83 7.88 -18.86
CA GLU A 155 -2.16 7.28 -18.97
C GLU A 155 -2.74 6.89 -17.61
N ALA A 156 -1.92 6.32 -16.70
CA ALA A 156 -2.34 5.97 -15.35
C ALA A 156 -2.69 7.21 -14.52
N ARG A 157 -1.93 8.31 -14.64
CA ARG A 157 -2.24 9.57 -13.96
C ARG A 157 -3.47 10.25 -14.54
N LEU A 158 -3.66 10.24 -15.86
CA LEU A 158 -4.89 10.72 -16.48
C LEU A 158 -6.09 9.91 -15.98
N ALA A 159 -5.97 8.57 -15.94
CA ALA A 159 -7.01 7.68 -15.42
C ALA A 159 -7.27 7.91 -13.92
N GLN A 160 -6.22 8.16 -13.12
CA GLN A 160 -6.35 8.50 -11.71
C GLN A 160 -7.03 9.87 -11.52
N LEU A 161 -6.72 10.85 -12.36
CA LEU A 161 -7.38 12.15 -12.34
C LEU A 161 -8.84 12.05 -12.78
N GLN A 162 -9.14 11.30 -13.84
CA GLN A 162 -10.50 10.98 -14.26
C GLN A 162 -11.27 10.25 -13.16
N ALA A 163 -10.64 9.29 -12.46
CA ALA A 163 -11.24 8.62 -11.31
C ALA A 163 -11.45 9.58 -10.14
N SER A 164 -10.53 10.51 -9.89
CA SER A 164 -10.67 11.52 -8.83
C SER A 164 -11.75 12.55 -9.14
N ILE A 165 -11.93 12.93 -10.41
CA ILE A 165 -12.99 13.84 -10.87
C ILE A 165 -14.34 13.11 -10.89
N ALA A 166 -14.37 11.84 -11.28
CA ALA A 166 -15.56 10.99 -11.18
C ALA A 166 -15.96 10.71 -9.72
N ALA A 167 -14.99 10.59 -8.81
CA ALA A 167 -15.20 10.51 -7.37
C ALA A 167 -15.52 11.87 -6.73
N ALA A 168 -15.26 12.98 -7.43
CA ALA A 168 -15.57 14.34 -7.01
C ALA A 168 -16.79 14.93 -7.73
N ALA A 169 -17.47 14.18 -8.62
CA ALA A 169 -18.86 14.49 -8.94
C ALA A 169 -19.64 14.48 -7.62
N PRO A 170 -20.69 15.31 -7.44
CA PRO A 170 -21.42 15.37 -6.18
C PRO A 170 -22.12 14.03 -5.93
N THR A 171 -21.39 13.10 -5.34
CA THR A 171 -21.92 12.01 -4.57
C THR A 171 -22.54 12.65 -3.35
N GLU A 172 -23.82 12.38 -3.17
CA GLU A 172 -24.59 12.70 -1.98
C GLU A 172 -23.69 12.56 -0.74
N GLU A 173 -23.60 13.62 0.06
CA GLU A 173 -22.67 13.85 1.20
C GLU A 173 -22.66 12.73 2.27
N GLY A 174 -23.45 11.66 2.09
CA GLY A 174 -23.46 10.46 2.92
C GLY A 174 -22.48 9.35 2.51
N GLU A 175 -22.04 9.26 1.24
CA GLU A 175 -21.26 8.09 0.77
C GLU A 175 -19.76 8.13 1.12
N ASP A 176 -19.12 9.31 1.21
CA ASP A 176 -17.67 9.46 1.43
C ASP A 176 -17.26 9.21 2.90
N HIS A 177 -18.02 9.75 3.86
CA HIS A 177 -17.80 9.45 5.27
C HIS A 177 -18.07 7.98 5.61
N GLU A 178 -19.02 7.33 4.93
CA GLU A 178 -19.26 5.91 5.14
C GLU A 178 -18.09 5.06 4.62
N HIS A 179 -17.50 5.42 3.47
CA HIS A 179 -16.27 4.80 2.98
C HIS A 179 -15.13 4.95 3.99
N HIS A 180 -14.86 6.17 4.47
CA HIS A 180 -13.83 6.45 5.47
C HIS A 180 -14.10 5.72 6.80
N ARG A 181 -15.36 5.60 7.23
CA ARG A 181 -15.74 4.81 8.42
C ARG A 181 -15.49 3.31 8.24
N ARG A 182 -15.70 2.76 7.03
CA ARG A 182 -15.38 1.36 6.71
C ARG A 182 -13.87 1.13 6.72
N VAL A 183 -13.09 1.99 6.05
CA VAL A 183 -11.62 1.94 6.05
C VAL A 183 -11.06 2.04 7.48
N LEU A 184 -11.57 2.99 8.27
CA LEU A 184 -11.19 3.16 9.68
C LEU A 184 -11.49 1.90 10.49
N SER A 185 -12.66 1.30 10.29
CA SER A 185 -13.06 0.06 10.96
C SER A 185 -12.10 -1.09 10.63
N ASP A 186 -11.69 -1.23 9.37
CA ASP A 186 -10.73 -2.25 8.92
C ASP A 186 -9.31 -2.02 9.48
N LEU A 187 -8.87 -0.77 9.59
CA LEU A 187 -7.57 -0.42 10.19
C LEU A 187 -7.56 -0.63 11.71
N LEU A 188 -8.70 -0.46 12.37
CA LEU A 188 -8.88 -0.68 13.80
C LEU A 188 -9.03 -2.15 14.20
N LEU A 189 -8.99 -3.08 13.23
CA LEU A 189 -8.91 -4.51 13.52
C LEU A 189 -7.55 -4.85 14.13
N ALA A 190 -7.58 -5.70 15.16
CA ALA A 190 -6.37 -6.26 15.74
C ALA A 190 -5.69 -7.23 14.75
N PRO A 191 -4.36 -7.42 14.85
CA PRO A 191 -3.68 -8.47 14.12
C PRO A 191 -4.36 -9.83 14.35
N VAL A 192 -4.44 -10.64 13.29
CA VAL A 192 -5.00 -12.00 13.39
C VAL A 192 -4.11 -12.83 14.32
N GLU A 193 -4.75 -13.53 15.25
CA GLU A 193 -4.08 -14.40 16.23
C GLU A 193 -3.26 -15.51 15.54
N ASP A 194 -2.34 -16.10 16.30
CA ASP A 194 -1.61 -17.27 15.84
C ASP A 194 -2.58 -18.43 15.51
N PRO A 195 -2.20 -19.35 14.60
CA PRO A 195 -3.02 -20.51 14.26
C PRO A 195 -3.42 -21.32 15.50
N SER A 196 -4.68 -21.79 15.53
CA SER A 196 -5.15 -22.66 16.61
C SER A 196 -4.46 -24.04 16.55
N ASP A 197 -4.52 -24.80 17.64
CA ASP A 197 -3.96 -26.17 17.69
C ASP A 197 -4.55 -27.08 16.59
N ASP A 198 -5.85 -26.94 16.30
CA ASP A 198 -6.52 -27.67 15.22
C ASP A 198 -5.98 -27.26 13.84
N GLU A 199 -5.83 -25.95 13.59
CA GLU A 199 -5.25 -25.44 12.34
C GLU A 199 -3.79 -25.91 12.16
N ILE A 200 -3.01 -25.95 13.25
CA ILE A 200 -1.65 -26.48 13.26
C ILE A 200 -1.64 -27.96 12.88
N ASN A 201 -2.52 -28.77 13.48
CA ASN A 201 -2.60 -30.21 13.23
C ASN A 201 -3.01 -30.48 11.77
N ASP A 202 -4.01 -29.77 11.26
CA ASP A 202 -4.47 -29.88 9.88
C ASP A 202 -3.37 -29.48 8.90
N ARG A 203 -2.67 -28.36 9.17
CA ARG A 203 -1.52 -27.92 8.37
C ARG A 203 -0.44 -28.99 8.36
N GLN A 204 -0.07 -29.55 9.50
CA GLN A 204 0.97 -30.58 9.58
C GLN A 204 0.58 -31.85 8.83
N ALA A 205 -0.68 -32.28 8.91
CA ALA A 205 -1.19 -33.44 8.18
C ALA A 205 -1.17 -33.19 6.67
N SER A 206 -1.68 -32.06 6.22
CA SER A 206 -1.68 -31.63 4.82
C SER A 206 -0.25 -31.56 4.25
N GLN A 207 0.67 -30.91 4.98
CA GLN A 207 2.07 -30.80 4.57
C GLN A 207 2.78 -32.16 4.57
N LYS A 208 2.45 -33.06 5.50
CA LYS A 208 3.01 -34.43 5.48
C LYS A 208 2.54 -35.21 4.24
N GLN A 209 1.27 -35.07 3.86
CA GLN A 209 0.72 -35.69 2.66
C GLN A 209 1.39 -35.13 1.40
N GLU A 210 1.39 -33.81 1.23
CA GLU A 210 2.00 -33.13 0.08
C GLU A 210 3.48 -33.51 -0.07
N ARG A 211 4.23 -33.56 1.03
CA ARG A 211 5.63 -33.99 1.02
C ARG A 211 5.80 -35.43 0.53
N ASN A 212 4.91 -36.34 0.92
CA ASN A 212 4.96 -37.73 0.48
C ASN A 212 4.66 -37.85 -1.01
N ASP A 213 3.69 -37.07 -1.51
CA ASP A 213 3.32 -37.05 -2.92
C ASP A 213 4.45 -36.49 -3.77
N LEU A 214 5.01 -35.33 -3.40
CA LEU A 214 6.19 -34.76 -4.05
C LEU A 214 7.36 -35.74 -4.04
N ARG A 215 7.62 -36.40 -2.91
CA ARG A 215 8.69 -37.40 -2.80
C ARG A 215 8.48 -38.59 -3.75
N LYS A 216 7.24 -39.04 -3.93
CA LYS A 216 6.90 -40.12 -4.87
C LYS A 216 7.11 -39.69 -6.32
N THR A 217 6.70 -38.48 -6.68
CA THR A 217 6.94 -37.89 -8.01
C THR A 217 8.44 -37.80 -8.29
N GLN A 218 9.19 -37.17 -7.38
CA GLN A 218 10.63 -36.99 -7.52
C GLN A 218 11.42 -38.31 -7.53
N MET A 219 10.93 -39.34 -6.83
CA MET A 219 11.51 -40.69 -6.89
C MET A 219 11.27 -41.37 -8.25
N THR A 220 10.15 -41.06 -8.91
CA THR A 220 9.85 -41.59 -10.25
C THR A 220 10.78 -40.99 -11.30
N GLU A 221 11.16 -39.72 -11.12
CA GLU A 221 12.11 -38.99 -11.96
C GLU A 221 13.58 -39.27 -11.61
N LEU A 222 13.84 -40.12 -10.61
CA LEU A 222 15.18 -40.36 -10.10
C LEU A 222 16.16 -40.76 -11.21
N VAL A 223 15.74 -41.65 -12.09
CA VAL A 223 16.58 -42.17 -13.18
C VAL A 223 16.98 -41.06 -14.15
N ALA A 224 16.08 -40.11 -14.42
CA ALA A 224 16.36 -38.97 -15.30
C ALA A 224 17.38 -38.00 -14.69
N ASN A 225 17.47 -37.95 -13.36
CA ASN A 225 18.37 -37.04 -12.64
C ASN A 225 19.70 -37.68 -12.18
N LEU A 226 19.96 -38.95 -12.49
CA LEU A 226 21.18 -39.66 -12.07
C LEU A 226 22.47 -38.95 -12.49
N GLU A 227 22.53 -38.44 -13.72
CA GLU A 227 23.71 -37.70 -14.21
C GLU A 227 23.99 -36.43 -13.39
N ASN A 228 22.94 -35.76 -12.93
CA ASN A 228 23.12 -34.60 -12.06
C ASN A 228 23.66 -35.01 -10.69
N TYR A 229 23.18 -36.10 -10.09
CA TYR A 229 23.77 -36.60 -8.84
C TYR A 229 25.24 -37.01 -8.97
N VAL A 230 25.66 -37.49 -10.15
CA VAL A 230 27.09 -37.71 -10.46
C VAL A 230 27.85 -36.39 -10.50
N LYS A 231 27.36 -35.37 -11.23
CA LYS A 231 27.98 -34.03 -11.28
C LYS A 231 28.10 -33.40 -9.89
N LEU A 232 27.15 -33.69 -9.01
CA LEU A 232 27.16 -33.21 -7.62
C LEU A 232 28.10 -34.00 -6.69
N GLY A 233 28.76 -35.03 -7.21
CA GLY A 233 29.64 -35.91 -6.42
C GLY A 233 28.91 -36.74 -5.38
N ARG A 234 27.57 -36.88 -5.49
CA ARG A 234 26.75 -37.64 -4.54
C ARG A 234 26.85 -39.14 -4.79
N ILE A 235 27.02 -39.52 -6.05
CA ILE A 235 27.19 -40.90 -6.51
C ILE A 235 28.27 -40.94 -7.59
N SER A 236 28.93 -42.09 -7.77
CA SER A 236 29.88 -42.26 -8.88
C SER A 236 29.15 -42.51 -10.20
N ALA A 237 29.82 -42.26 -11.33
CA ALA A 237 29.25 -42.59 -12.66
C ALA A 237 28.95 -44.09 -12.80
N GLU A 238 29.78 -44.94 -12.20
CA GLU A 238 29.56 -46.39 -12.16
C GLU A 238 28.33 -46.76 -11.31
N ASP A 239 28.17 -46.13 -10.15
CA ASP A 239 26.99 -46.34 -9.29
C ASP A 239 25.70 -45.86 -9.99
N ALA A 240 25.76 -44.75 -10.73
CA ALA A 240 24.64 -44.25 -11.52
C ALA A 240 24.22 -45.24 -12.62
N GLU A 241 25.19 -45.82 -13.35
CA GLU A 241 24.92 -46.83 -14.37
C GLU A 241 24.31 -48.11 -13.75
N LYS A 242 24.85 -48.57 -12.62
CA LYS A 242 24.31 -49.71 -11.87
C LYS A 242 22.89 -49.44 -11.35
N MET A 243 22.61 -48.23 -10.86
CA MET A 243 21.26 -47.81 -10.45
C MET A 243 20.27 -47.81 -11.62
N SER A 244 20.67 -47.29 -12.78
CA SER A 244 19.84 -47.31 -14.00
C SER A 244 19.50 -48.74 -14.42
N LYS A 245 20.51 -49.64 -14.43
CA LYS A 245 20.31 -51.07 -14.74
C LYS A 245 19.41 -51.75 -13.71
N ALA A 246 19.60 -51.48 -12.43
CA ALA A 246 18.77 -52.03 -11.37
C ALA A 246 17.30 -51.57 -11.47
N HIS A 247 17.08 -50.29 -11.81
CA HIS A 247 15.73 -49.76 -12.03
C HIS A 247 15.03 -50.42 -13.24
N ARG A 248 15.74 -50.68 -14.34
CA ARG A 248 15.18 -51.42 -15.49
C ARG A 248 14.73 -52.82 -15.11
N VAL A 249 15.44 -53.48 -14.19
CA VAL A 249 15.04 -54.79 -13.64
C VAL A 249 13.77 -54.65 -12.81
N ASP A 250 13.69 -53.63 -11.94
CA ASP A 250 12.48 -53.36 -11.14
C ASP A 250 11.26 -53.03 -12.02
N GLU A 251 11.46 -52.30 -13.12
CA GLU A 251 10.42 -52.01 -14.11
C GLU A 251 9.96 -53.28 -14.85
N ALA A 252 10.88 -54.16 -15.24
CA ALA A 252 10.56 -55.44 -15.86
C ALA A 252 9.78 -56.37 -14.92
N ILE A 253 10.07 -56.35 -13.61
CA ILE A 253 9.27 -57.05 -12.59
C ILE A 253 7.87 -56.44 -12.52
N ARG A 254 7.76 -55.11 -12.47
CA ARG A 254 6.47 -54.39 -12.36
C ARG A 254 5.58 -54.63 -13.58
N GLN A 255 6.17 -54.75 -14.77
CA GLN A 255 5.48 -55.10 -16.02
C GLN A 255 5.17 -56.60 -16.15
N GLY A 256 5.53 -57.42 -15.17
CA GLY A 256 5.31 -58.88 -15.19
C GLY A 256 6.20 -59.64 -16.19
N LYS A 257 7.20 -59.00 -16.79
CA LYS A 257 8.14 -59.61 -17.75
C LYS A 257 9.16 -60.52 -17.07
N VAL A 258 9.41 -60.31 -15.79
CA VAL A 258 10.33 -61.10 -14.96
C VAL A 258 9.65 -61.44 -13.64
N ASP A 259 9.79 -62.69 -13.18
CA ASP A 259 9.27 -63.09 -11.88
C ASP A 259 10.04 -62.40 -10.73
N LYS A 260 9.36 -62.19 -9.60
CA LYS A 260 9.91 -61.40 -8.47
C LYS A 260 11.20 -62.00 -7.90
N GLU A 261 11.34 -63.33 -7.92
CA GLU A 261 12.49 -64.02 -7.33
C GLU A 261 13.72 -63.92 -8.23
N LYS A 262 13.58 -64.19 -9.53
CA LYS A 262 14.64 -64.00 -10.53
C LYS A 262 15.00 -62.53 -10.68
N GLY A 263 14.02 -61.64 -10.68
CA GLY A 263 14.25 -60.20 -10.72
C GLY A 263 15.11 -59.73 -9.54
N SER A 264 14.83 -60.22 -8.32
CA SER A 264 15.66 -59.92 -7.14
C SER A 264 17.10 -60.43 -7.29
N LYS A 265 17.30 -61.65 -7.82
CA LYS A 265 18.64 -62.23 -8.07
C LYS A 265 19.43 -61.41 -9.10
N ILE A 266 18.82 -61.03 -10.23
CA ILE A 266 19.44 -60.20 -11.26
C ILE A 266 19.83 -58.84 -10.68
N ARG A 267 18.91 -58.23 -9.93
CA ARG A 267 19.10 -56.93 -9.31
C ARG A 267 20.25 -56.92 -8.31
N ASN A 268 20.37 -57.95 -7.47
CA ASN A 268 21.49 -58.09 -6.51
C ASN A 268 22.82 -58.40 -7.20
N SER A 269 22.79 -58.99 -8.41
CA SER A 269 23.99 -59.19 -9.24
C SER A 269 24.46 -57.90 -9.92
N VAL A 270 23.56 -56.95 -10.18
CA VAL A 270 23.89 -55.64 -10.78
C VAL A 270 24.47 -54.71 -9.72
N MET A 271 23.88 -54.71 -8.52
CA MET A 271 24.32 -53.91 -7.40
C MET A 271 23.99 -54.64 -6.10
N ASP A 272 25.02 -54.89 -5.29
CA ASP A 272 24.81 -55.52 -3.99
C ASP A 272 24.00 -54.61 -3.05
N GLY A 273 23.39 -55.21 -2.02
CA GLY A 273 22.49 -54.50 -1.10
C GLY A 273 23.18 -53.38 -0.34
N THR A 274 24.45 -53.55 0.03
CA THR A 274 25.20 -52.53 0.80
C THR A 274 25.55 -51.31 -0.04
N ALA A 275 25.97 -51.50 -1.28
CA ALA A 275 26.24 -50.44 -2.25
C ALA A 275 24.95 -49.73 -2.62
N ARG A 276 23.85 -50.48 -2.81
CA ARG A 276 22.51 -49.93 -3.02
C ARG A 276 22.11 -49.01 -1.88
N ASP A 277 22.14 -49.49 -0.64
CA ASP A 277 21.68 -48.73 0.53
C ASP A 277 22.49 -47.43 0.71
N ARG A 278 23.80 -47.47 0.39
CA ARG A 278 24.67 -46.29 0.41
C ARG A 278 24.26 -45.28 -0.66
N VAL A 279 24.06 -45.73 -1.90
CA VAL A 279 23.68 -44.88 -3.03
C VAL A 279 22.28 -44.30 -2.83
N GLU A 280 21.32 -45.12 -2.41
CA GLU A 280 19.95 -44.70 -2.07
C GLU A 280 19.93 -43.68 -0.94
N ARG A 281 20.78 -43.82 0.08
CA ARG A 281 20.89 -42.82 1.17
C ARG A 281 21.38 -41.46 0.64
N SER A 282 22.44 -41.45 -0.18
CA SER A 282 23.01 -40.22 -0.75
C SER A 282 22.04 -39.51 -1.70
N VAL A 283 21.35 -40.30 -2.54
CA VAL A 283 20.30 -39.82 -3.44
C VAL A 283 19.10 -39.28 -2.65
N LYS A 284 18.67 -39.99 -1.61
CA LYS A 284 17.53 -39.61 -0.77
C LYS A 284 17.75 -38.26 -0.11
N GLU A 285 18.96 -37.95 0.37
CA GLU A 285 19.25 -36.63 0.95
C GLU A 285 19.09 -35.50 -0.08
N ALA A 286 19.56 -35.69 -1.31
CA ALA A 286 19.42 -34.71 -2.37
C ALA A 286 17.95 -34.56 -2.84
N LEU A 287 17.22 -35.67 -2.87
CA LEU A 287 15.79 -35.69 -3.19
C LEU A 287 14.97 -35.01 -2.09
N ASP A 288 15.23 -35.32 -0.81
CA ASP A 288 14.58 -34.71 0.33
C ASP A 288 14.82 -33.18 0.35
N TYR A 289 16.03 -32.73 -0.04
CA TYR A 289 16.32 -31.30 -0.26
C TYR A 289 15.38 -30.69 -1.31
N ALA A 290 15.32 -31.25 -2.52
CA ALA A 290 14.45 -30.72 -3.58
C ALA A 290 12.97 -30.72 -3.16
N VAL A 291 12.49 -31.80 -2.54
CA VAL A 291 11.11 -31.93 -2.07
C VAL A 291 10.74 -30.83 -1.05
N VAL A 292 11.63 -30.54 -0.10
CA VAL A 292 11.38 -29.48 0.90
C VAL A 292 11.23 -28.12 0.22
N TYR A 293 12.10 -27.78 -0.73
CA TYR A 293 12.01 -26.49 -1.42
C TYR A 293 10.83 -26.41 -2.40
N LEU A 294 10.48 -27.49 -3.09
CA LEU A 294 9.25 -27.55 -3.90
C LEU A 294 8.00 -27.28 -3.04
N GLN A 295 7.96 -27.87 -1.84
CA GLN A 295 6.87 -27.67 -0.90
C GLN A 295 6.79 -26.22 -0.39
N VAL A 296 7.94 -25.60 -0.11
CA VAL A 296 8.01 -24.17 0.24
C VAL A 296 7.53 -23.31 -0.92
N PHE A 297 7.98 -23.59 -2.14
CA PHE A 297 7.58 -22.85 -3.32
C PHE A 297 6.07 -22.89 -3.55
N HIS A 298 5.48 -24.09 -3.49
CA HIS A 298 4.03 -24.25 -3.55
C HIS A 298 3.31 -23.48 -2.45
N SER A 299 3.83 -23.53 -1.22
CA SER A 299 3.23 -22.83 -0.08
C SER A 299 3.32 -21.31 -0.25
N LEU A 300 4.48 -20.75 -0.61
CA LEU A 300 4.62 -19.32 -0.90
C LEU A 300 3.71 -18.88 -2.06
N GLY A 301 3.50 -19.74 -3.05
CA GLY A 301 2.57 -19.51 -4.15
C GLY A 301 1.10 -19.41 -3.72
N ARG A 302 0.74 -19.85 -2.52
CA ARG A 302 -0.63 -19.74 -1.96
C ARG A 302 -0.93 -18.37 -1.36
N ILE A 303 0.08 -17.54 -1.10
CA ILE A 303 -0.14 -16.14 -0.70
C ILE A 303 -0.96 -15.46 -1.81
N GLU A 304 -2.05 -14.80 -1.43
CA GLU A 304 -2.98 -14.21 -2.39
C GLU A 304 -2.28 -13.25 -3.35
N SER A 305 -2.64 -13.29 -4.64
CA SER A 305 -1.97 -12.48 -5.68
C SER A 305 -2.15 -10.98 -5.50
N ARG A 306 -3.17 -10.52 -4.77
CA ARG A 306 -3.33 -9.09 -4.42
C ARG A 306 -2.15 -8.54 -3.63
N PHE A 307 -1.38 -9.40 -2.95
CA PHE A 307 -0.19 -9.00 -2.20
C PHE A 307 1.07 -8.91 -3.04
N ASP A 308 1.03 -9.25 -4.34
CA ASP A 308 2.20 -9.21 -5.22
C ASP A 308 2.93 -7.84 -5.22
N PRO A 309 2.24 -6.68 -5.25
CA PRO A 309 2.89 -5.38 -5.12
C PRO A 309 3.66 -5.21 -3.81
N ALA A 310 3.06 -5.62 -2.67
CA ALA A 310 3.71 -5.56 -1.36
C ALA A 310 4.90 -6.53 -1.27
N LEU A 311 4.80 -7.73 -1.83
CA LEU A 311 5.90 -8.69 -1.90
C LEU A 311 7.07 -8.15 -2.75
N LYS A 312 6.77 -7.52 -3.89
CA LYS A 312 7.78 -6.85 -4.73
C LYS A 312 8.43 -5.67 -4.00
N PHE A 313 7.66 -4.90 -3.24
CA PHE A 313 8.18 -3.84 -2.38
C PHE A 313 9.18 -4.38 -1.34
N LEU A 314 8.82 -5.46 -0.62
CA LEU A 314 9.72 -6.10 0.34
C LEU A 314 11.03 -6.56 -0.31
N ILE A 315 10.98 -7.08 -1.54
CA ILE A 315 12.16 -7.51 -2.28
C ILE A 315 13.04 -6.32 -2.66
N ARG A 316 12.45 -5.27 -3.24
CA ARG A 316 13.16 -4.06 -3.69
C ARG A 316 13.91 -3.38 -2.56
N HIS A 317 13.30 -3.33 -1.38
CA HIS A 317 13.87 -2.74 -0.17
C HIS A 317 14.50 -3.78 0.78
N GLY A 318 14.68 -5.02 0.30
CA GLY A 318 15.03 -6.16 1.13
C GLY A 318 16.33 -6.01 1.90
N THR A 319 17.32 -5.28 1.34
CA THR A 319 18.62 -5.04 2.00
C THR A 319 18.45 -4.22 3.28
N VAL A 320 17.66 -3.15 3.21
CA VAL A 320 17.34 -2.27 4.34
C VAL A 320 16.43 -2.99 5.33
N ILE A 321 15.42 -3.72 4.83
CA ILE A 321 14.47 -4.46 5.67
C ILE A 321 15.14 -5.57 6.49
N ASN A 322 16.16 -6.21 5.91
CA ASN A 322 16.93 -7.28 6.53
C ASN A 322 18.00 -6.76 7.53
N ALA A 323 18.24 -5.45 7.63
CA ALA A 323 19.22 -4.85 8.54
C ALA A 323 18.71 -4.75 9.98
N ASP A 324 19.57 -4.86 11.00
CA ASP A 324 19.17 -4.78 12.41
C ASP A 324 19.27 -3.36 12.98
N ALA A 325 18.61 -3.09 14.11
CA ALA A 325 18.46 -1.74 14.69
C ALA A 325 19.77 -0.94 14.92
N GLY A 326 20.94 -1.60 14.93
CA GLY A 326 22.26 -0.97 15.06
C GLY A 326 23.05 -0.81 13.75
N ASP A 327 22.53 -1.28 12.62
CA ASP A 327 23.20 -1.21 11.32
C ASP A 327 22.98 0.16 10.66
N LYS A 328 23.99 0.69 9.95
CA LYS A 328 23.87 1.95 9.19
C LYS A 328 22.69 1.93 8.21
N GLN A 329 22.41 0.77 7.63
CA GLN A 329 21.30 0.56 6.68
C GLN A 329 19.93 0.72 7.37
N THR A 330 19.82 0.46 8.67
CA THR A 330 18.56 0.67 9.42
C THR A 330 18.27 2.15 9.61
N ALA A 331 19.30 3.00 9.72
CA ALA A 331 19.13 4.45 9.71
C ALA A 331 18.63 5.00 8.35
N GLU A 332 18.73 4.20 7.28
CA GLU A 332 18.26 4.54 5.92
C GLU A 332 16.81 4.09 5.66
N LEU A 333 16.09 3.57 6.66
CA LEU A 333 14.66 3.26 6.53
C LEU A 333 13.82 4.47 6.09
N GLY A 334 14.30 5.69 6.30
CA GLY A 334 13.60 6.93 5.92
C GLY A 334 13.18 6.99 4.44
N ASP A 335 14.02 6.52 3.51
CA ASP A 335 13.65 6.51 2.08
C ASP A 335 12.61 5.43 1.77
N THR A 336 12.68 4.29 2.48
CA THR A 336 11.69 3.21 2.36
C THR A 336 10.34 3.66 2.92
N VAL A 337 10.35 4.36 4.06
CA VAL A 337 9.16 4.98 4.66
C VAL A 337 8.56 6.04 3.74
N ARG A 338 9.38 6.89 3.12
CA ARG A 338 8.91 7.89 2.15
C ARG A 338 8.21 7.24 0.95
N ALA A 339 8.78 6.17 0.39
CA ALA A 339 8.15 5.42 -0.69
C ALA A 339 6.78 4.84 -0.28
N LEU A 340 6.60 4.42 0.97
CA LEU A 340 5.30 3.94 1.48
C LEU A 340 4.29 5.07 1.72
N ILE A 341 4.75 6.28 2.02
CA ILE A 341 3.87 7.45 2.14
C ILE A 341 3.35 7.85 0.75
N GLU A 342 4.19 7.71 -0.29
CA GLU A 342 3.84 8.00 -1.68
C GLU A 342 2.92 6.93 -2.30
N ASP A 343 2.98 5.68 -1.82
CA ASP A 343 2.19 4.55 -2.29
C ASP A 343 1.33 3.93 -1.16
N ILE A 344 0.18 4.57 -0.90
CA ILE A 344 -0.75 4.19 0.17
C ILE A 344 -1.32 2.79 -0.06
N ASP A 345 -1.51 2.37 -1.30
CA ASP A 345 -2.07 1.05 -1.63
C ASP A 345 -1.10 -0.06 -1.23
N VAL A 346 0.20 0.09 -1.54
CA VAL A 346 1.23 -0.84 -1.08
C VAL A 346 1.36 -0.84 0.44
N LEU A 347 1.26 0.32 1.10
CA LEU A 347 1.26 0.40 2.55
C LEU A 347 0.08 -0.37 3.17
N ARG A 348 -1.14 -0.23 2.64
CA ARG A 348 -2.33 -0.97 3.10
C ARG A 348 -2.14 -2.48 2.94
N LEU A 349 -1.57 -2.93 1.82
CA LEU A 349 -1.25 -4.35 1.60
C LEU A 349 -0.19 -4.85 2.58
N LEU A 350 0.84 -4.06 2.88
CA LEU A 350 1.86 -4.43 3.87
C LEU A 350 1.30 -4.48 5.30
N ILE A 351 0.36 -3.60 5.63
CA ILE A 351 -0.38 -3.64 6.90
C ILE A 351 -1.15 -4.95 7.01
N ASP A 352 -1.89 -5.33 5.97
CA ASP A 352 -2.64 -6.59 5.94
C ASP A 352 -1.74 -7.83 6.11
N LEU A 353 -0.56 -7.83 5.48
CA LEU A 353 0.45 -8.87 5.66
C LEU A 353 1.06 -8.87 7.07
N MET A 354 1.38 -7.69 7.61
CA MET A 354 1.91 -7.50 8.97
C MET A 354 0.91 -8.00 10.03
N ASP A 355 -0.38 -7.73 9.80
CA ASP A 355 -1.50 -8.14 10.64
C ASP A 355 -1.94 -9.59 10.36
N ARG A 356 -1.24 -10.29 9.46
CA ARG A 356 -1.43 -11.72 9.16
C ARG A 356 -2.82 -12.06 8.64
N LYS A 357 -3.43 -11.14 7.88
CA LYS A 357 -4.75 -11.36 7.25
C LYS A 357 -4.69 -12.46 6.18
N ASP A 358 -3.52 -12.69 5.58
CA ASP A 358 -3.27 -13.86 4.72
C ASP A 358 -2.92 -15.10 5.56
N ALA A 359 -3.63 -16.20 5.29
CA ALA A 359 -3.48 -17.45 6.05
C ALA A 359 -2.08 -18.05 5.94
N GLU A 360 -1.42 -17.94 4.79
CA GLU A 360 -0.10 -18.51 4.58
C GLU A 360 0.98 -17.68 5.26
N VAL A 361 0.84 -16.34 5.25
CA VAL A 361 1.71 -15.44 6.03
C VAL A 361 1.58 -15.69 7.52
N ARG A 362 0.39 -16.05 8.01
CA ARG A 362 0.19 -16.52 9.39
C ARG A 362 0.92 -17.83 9.68
N MET A 363 0.94 -18.79 8.75
CA MET A 363 1.75 -20.03 8.87
C MET A 363 3.26 -19.72 8.96
N ILE A 364 3.74 -18.73 8.20
CA ILE A 364 5.14 -18.25 8.25
C ILE A 364 5.43 -17.63 9.62
N GLY A 365 4.53 -16.77 10.12
CA GLY A 365 4.62 -16.13 11.44
C GLY A 365 4.78 -17.15 12.57
N ALA A 366 3.94 -18.19 12.55
CA ALA A 366 3.97 -19.32 13.49
C ALA A 366 5.12 -20.31 13.26
N ARG A 367 5.92 -20.13 12.19
CA ARG A 367 7.02 -21.03 11.78
C ARG A 367 6.56 -22.47 11.61
N LEU A 368 5.41 -22.68 10.97
CA LEU A 368 4.91 -24.01 10.67
C LEU A 368 5.58 -24.59 9.41
N PRO A 369 5.53 -25.92 9.20
CA PRO A 369 5.96 -26.51 7.94
C PRO A 369 5.23 -25.90 6.73
N PRO A 370 5.93 -25.70 5.60
CA PRO A 370 7.30 -26.18 5.33
C PRO A 370 8.42 -25.20 5.74
N TYR A 371 8.09 -24.00 6.19
CA TYR A 371 9.06 -22.92 6.46
C TYR A 371 10.08 -23.26 7.56
N SER A 372 9.65 -24.00 8.58
CA SER A 372 10.52 -24.47 9.66
C SER A 372 11.65 -25.38 9.19
N HIS A 373 11.54 -25.99 8.01
CA HIS A 373 12.59 -26.84 7.46
C HIS A 373 13.74 -26.05 6.81
N ILE A 374 13.47 -24.82 6.35
CA ILE A 374 14.44 -24.01 5.60
C ILE A 374 14.95 -22.78 6.36
N VAL A 375 14.18 -22.28 7.34
CA VAL A 375 14.54 -21.14 8.18
C VAL A 375 14.58 -21.58 9.64
N ARG A 376 15.75 -21.45 10.29
CA ARG A 376 15.93 -21.86 11.69
C ARG A 376 15.21 -20.92 12.66
N ARG A 377 14.90 -21.41 13.87
CA ARG A 377 14.14 -20.67 14.90
C ARG A 377 14.79 -19.35 15.32
N ASP A 378 16.10 -19.26 15.24
CA ASP A 378 16.95 -18.11 15.54
C ASP A 378 17.37 -17.31 14.30
N GLN A 379 17.11 -17.83 13.10
CA GLN A 379 17.42 -17.16 11.85
C GLN A 379 16.42 -16.03 11.61
N GLY A 380 16.79 -14.84 12.09
CA GLY A 380 16.05 -13.59 11.91
C GLY A 380 16.47 -12.78 10.68
N ARG A 381 17.59 -13.13 10.03
CA ARG A 381 18.16 -12.41 8.89
C ARG A 381 18.85 -13.35 7.91
N VAL A 382 19.08 -12.87 6.70
CA VAL A 382 19.97 -13.50 5.71
C VAL A 382 21.27 -12.71 5.59
N GLU A 383 22.38 -13.39 5.28
CA GLU A 383 23.67 -12.72 5.04
C GLU A 383 23.63 -11.85 3.77
N ARG A 384 22.87 -12.30 2.76
CA ARG A 384 22.69 -11.60 1.50
C ARG A 384 21.28 -11.80 1.00
N VAL A 385 20.63 -10.70 0.62
CA VAL A 385 19.33 -10.71 -0.05
C VAL A 385 19.55 -11.23 -1.47
N ALA A 386 19.04 -12.43 -1.73
CA ALA A 386 19.26 -13.17 -2.99
C ALA A 386 17.98 -13.33 -3.83
N VAL A 387 16.89 -12.69 -3.41
CA VAL A 387 15.60 -12.66 -4.10
C VAL A 387 15.51 -11.42 -4.99
N THR A 388 14.86 -11.56 -6.14
CA THR A 388 14.60 -10.48 -7.10
C THR A 388 13.11 -10.45 -7.44
N GLU A 389 12.59 -9.34 -7.98
CA GLU A 389 11.15 -9.18 -8.21
C GLU A 389 10.57 -10.25 -9.15
N GLU A 390 11.36 -10.78 -10.09
CA GLU A 390 10.94 -11.85 -10.99
C GLU A 390 10.59 -13.15 -10.24
N PHE A 391 11.05 -13.32 -8.99
CA PHE A 391 10.67 -14.45 -8.16
C PHE A 391 9.16 -14.47 -7.88
N ILE A 392 8.51 -13.30 -7.77
CA ILE A 392 7.06 -13.22 -7.59
C ILE A 392 6.36 -13.73 -8.83
N ASP A 393 6.81 -13.30 -10.01
CA ASP A 393 6.24 -13.75 -11.27
C ASP A 393 6.46 -15.26 -11.46
N GLN A 394 7.62 -15.78 -11.02
CA GLN A 394 7.89 -17.23 -10.98
C GLN A 394 6.91 -17.98 -10.07
N LEU A 395 6.59 -17.48 -8.87
CA LEU A 395 5.60 -18.10 -7.99
C LEU A 395 4.23 -18.27 -8.66
N ARG A 396 3.91 -17.41 -9.64
CA ARG A 396 2.63 -17.44 -10.38
C ARG A 396 2.67 -18.30 -11.64
N GLN A 397 3.83 -18.37 -12.30
CA GLN A 397 3.92 -18.88 -13.68
C GLN A 397 4.80 -20.12 -13.84
N LEU A 398 5.76 -20.34 -12.94
CA LEU A 398 6.73 -21.42 -13.08
C LEU A 398 6.08 -22.77 -12.75
N SER A 399 6.27 -23.76 -13.62
CA SER A 399 5.74 -25.09 -13.36
C SER A 399 6.55 -25.80 -12.25
N PRO A 400 5.92 -26.72 -11.49
CA PRO A 400 6.64 -27.53 -10.50
C PRO A 400 7.80 -28.34 -11.10
N ASP A 401 7.64 -28.80 -12.34
CA ASP A 401 8.64 -29.63 -13.04
C ASP A 401 9.87 -28.80 -13.43
N ASP A 402 9.66 -27.56 -13.90
CA ASP A 402 10.76 -26.64 -14.24
C ASP A 402 11.56 -26.28 -12.99
N LEU A 403 10.88 -26.03 -11.86
CA LEU A 403 11.56 -25.77 -10.59
C LEU A 403 12.30 -27.01 -10.08
N ALA A 404 11.70 -28.20 -10.20
CA ALA A 404 12.35 -29.45 -9.83
C ALA A 404 13.64 -29.66 -10.65
N ALA A 405 13.61 -29.37 -11.95
CA ALA A 405 14.79 -29.43 -12.80
C ALA A 405 15.90 -28.47 -12.33
N GLN A 406 15.56 -27.23 -11.95
CA GLN A 406 16.53 -26.29 -11.37
C GLN A 406 17.12 -26.82 -10.06
N LEU A 407 16.30 -27.35 -9.16
CA LEU A 407 16.73 -27.89 -7.86
C LEU A 407 17.60 -29.16 -8.00
N HIS A 408 17.40 -29.92 -9.07
CA HIS A 408 18.24 -31.07 -9.41
C HIS A 408 19.43 -30.72 -10.29
N SER A 409 19.60 -29.46 -10.70
CA SER A 409 20.70 -29.08 -11.59
C SER A 409 22.06 -29.47 -11.00
N GLY A 410 22.94 -29.98 -11.88
CA GLY A 410 24.34 -30.19 -11.58
C GLY A 410 25.11 -28.89 -11.37
N ASP A 411 24.60 -27.74 -11.86
CA ASP A 411 25.16 -26.43 -11.58
C ASP A 411 24.74 -25.94 -10.19
N LYS A 412 25.75 -25.69 -9.33
CA LYS A 412 25.54 -25.17 -7.98
C LYS A 412 24.82 -23.82 -7.98
N ARG A 413 25.06 -22.93 -8.95
CA ARG A 413 24.43 -21.60 -8.99
C ARG A 413 22.96 -21.69 -9.36
N GLU A 414 22.64 -22.44 -10.40
CA GLU A 414 21.27 -22.68 -10.85
C GLU A 414 20.43 -23.32 -9.74
N ARG A 415 20.95 -24.34 -9.07
CA ARG A 415 20.27 -24.98 -7.94
C ARG A 415 20.11 -24.09 -6.71
N ALA A 416 21.15 -23.33 -6.35
CA ALA A 416 21.14 -22.56 -5.10
C ALA A 416 20.25 -21.31 -5.18
N ARG A 417 20.05 -20.75 -6.38
CA ARG A 417 19.28 -19.52 -6.60
C ARG A 417 17.82 -19.62 -6.11
N PRO A 418 16.99 -20.59 -6.53
CA PRO A 418 15.61 -20.67 -6.05
C PRO A 418 15.53 -20.92 -4.54
N ALA A 419 16.41 -21.76 -3.99
CA ALA A 419 16.48 -22.01 -2.55
C ALA A 419 16.81 -20.73 -1.76
N ALA A 420 17.78 -19.94 -2.22
CA ALA A 420 18.15 -18.69 -1.58
C ALA A 420 17.04 -17.63 -1.67
N ALA A 421 16.31 -17.58 -2.80
CA ALA A 421 15.15 -16.69 -2.97
C ALA A 421 14.02 -17.05 -1.99
N MET A 422 13.67 -18.33 -1.86
CA MET A 422 12.66 -18.81 -0.90
C MET A 422 13.01 -18.52 0.56
N ILE A 423 14.27 -18.77 0.95
CA ILE A 423 14.75 -18.42 2.29
C ILE A 423 14.65 -16.92 2.52
N THR A 424 15.13 -16.11 1.57
CA THR A 424 15.14 -14.65 1.70
C THR A 424 13.72 -14.12 1.82
N MET A 425 12.79 -14.56 0.98
CA MET A 425 11.38 -14.14 1.04
C MET A 425 10.73 -14.51 2.38
N THR A 426 10.93 -15.74 2.84
CA THR A 426 10.41 -16.21 4.14
C THR A 426 10.95 -15.34 5.30
N VAL A 427 12.24 -14.97 5.23
CA VAL A 427 12.86 -14.09 6.23
C VAL A 427 12.29 -12.67 6.16
N LEU A 428 12.15 -12.08 4.97
CA LEU A 428 11.59 -10.72 4.81
C LEU A 428 10.15 -10.62 5.33
N LEU A 429 9.30 -11.60 5.02
CA LEU A 429 7.96 -11.71 5.61
C LEU A 429 8.04 -11.87 7.14
N GLY A 430 8.96 -12.71 7.62
CA GLY A 430 9.23 -12.85 9.04
C GLY A 430 9.65 -11.54 9.72
N ARG A 431 10.40 -10.67 9.03
CA ARG A 431 10.81 -9.34 9.52
C ARG A 431 9.61 -8.39 9.62
N LEU A 432 8.70 -8.44 8.65
CA LEU A 432 7.47 -7.65 8.65
C LEU A 432 6.54 -8.03 9.83
N ILE A 433 6.46 -9.32 10.18
CA ILE A 433 5.51 -9.82 11.18
C ILE A 433 6.04 -9.76 12.61
N LYS A 434 7.37 -9.88 12.79
CA LYS A 434 8.02 -9.93 14.11
C LYS A 434 8.42 -8.55 14.61
N PRO A 435 8.66 -8.36 15.92
CA PRO A 435 9.14 -7.09 16.48
C PRO A 435 10.50 -6.69 15.87
N THR A 436 10.47 -5.92 14.80
CA THR A 436 11.63 -5.40 14.09
C THR A 436 11.45 -3.90 13.82
N PRO A 437 12.53 -3.16 13.52
CA PRO A 437 12.43 -1.74 13.18
C PRO A 437 11.46 -1.46 12.03
N VAL A 438 11.44 -2.30 10.99
CA VAL A 438 10.54 -2.15 9.83
C VAL A 438 9.09 -2.26 10.26
N ARG A 439 8.75 -3.25 11.08
CA ARG A 439 7.39 -3.43 11.59
C ARG A 439 6.95 -2.24 12.44
N LYS A 440 7.87 -1.69 13.25
CA LYS A 440 7.60 -0.47 14.03
C LYS A 440 7.23 0.70 13.12
N GLU A 441 8.01 0.95 12.07
CA GLU A 441 7.72 2.05 11.12
C GLU A 441 6.38 1.85 10.40
N ILE A 442 6.07 0.64 9.94
CA ILE A 442 4.78 0.35 9.30
C ILE A 442 3.62 0.52 10.28
N ARG A 443 3.79 0.18 11.56
CA ARG A 443 2.79 0.46 12.62
C ARG A 443 2.59 1.96 12.83
N LEU A 444 3.66 2.76 12.83
CA LEU A 444 3.55 4.21 12.92
C LEU A 444 2.78 4.80 11.74
N LEU A 445 3.07 4.32 10.53
CA LEU A 445 2.32 4.71 9.33
C LEU A 445 0.85 4.28 9.41
N LYS A 446 0.54 3.07 9.90
CA LYS A 446 -0.83 2.62 10.16
C LYS A 446 -1.55 3.55 11.16
N VAL A 447 -0.87 3.97 12.23
CA VAL A 447 -1.41 4.91 13.21
C VAL A 447 -1.70 6.27 12.57
N ASN A 448 -0.81 6.78 11.72
CA ASN A 448 -1.04 8.02 10.98
C ASN A 448 -2.27 7.91 10.07
N LEU A 449 -2.41 6.80 9.35
CA LEU A 449 -3.60 6.54 8.53
C LEU A 449 -4.86 6.50 9.39
N ILE A 450 -4.87 5.80 10.53
CA ILE A 450 -6.03 5.76 11.43
C ILE A 450 -6.42 7.18 11.89
N VAL A 451 -5.44 8.00 12.27
CA VAL A 451 -5.69 9.39 12.68
C VAL A 451 -6.28 10.19 11.52
N GLU A 452 -5.72 10.08 10.31
CA GLU A 452 -6.23 10.75 9.11
C GLU A 452 -7.66 10.31 8.77
N GLU A 453 -7.97 9.02 8.89
CA GLU A 453 -9.31 8.48 8.64
C GLU A 453 -10.34 8.98 9.68
N PHE A 454 -9.96 9.22 10.94
CA PHE A 454 -10.86 9.88 11.91
C PHE A 454 -11.31 11.25 11.42
N TYR A 455 -10.37 12.09 10.96
CA TYR A 455 -10.68 13.43 10.43
C TYR A 455 -11.41 13.40 9.08
N ARG A 456 -11.31 12.32 8.31
CA ARG A 456 -12.07 12.15 7.05
C ARG A 456 -13.45 11.52 7.27
N SER A 457 -13.67 10.87 8.41
CA SER A 457 -14.91 10.20 8.75
C SER A 457 -16.01 11.10 9.32
N THR A 458 -15.69 12.35 9.67
CA THR A 458 -16.62 13.36 10.21
C THR A 458 -16.20 14.77 9.79
N ASP A 459 -17.16 15.67 9.63
CA ASP A 459 -16.90 17.08 9.39
C ASP A 459 -16.54 17.86 10.66
N ASP A 460 -16.90 17.34 11.83
CA ASP A 460 -16.54 17.94 13.11
C ASP A 460 -15.08 17.64 13.48
N LEU A 461 -14.24 18.66 13.37
CA LEU A 461 -12.81 18.59 13.70
C LEU A 461 -12.57 18.34 15.20
N ASP A 462 -13.40 18.89 16.08
CA ASP A 462 -13.27 18.69 17.53
C ASP A 462 -13.66 17.26 17.91
N GLN A 463 -14.72 16.72 17.28
CA GLN A 463 -15.09 15.32 17.42
C GLN A 463 -13.99 14.39 16.89
N ALA A 464 -13.46 14.62 15.68
CA ALA A 464 -12.37 13.85 15.10
C ALA A 464 -11.12 13.87 15.98
N ARG A 465 -10.75 15.05 16.49
CA ARG A 465 -9.63 15.22 17.42
C ARG A 465 -9.84 14.45 18.71
N GLY A 466 -11.05 14.51 19.28
CA GLY A 466 -11.42 13.76 20.48
C GLY A 466 -11.28 12.25 20.29
N GLN A 467 -11.81 11.73 19.18
CA GLN A 467 -11.72 10.31 18.83
C GLN A 467 -10.27 9.86 18.61
N ALA A 468 -9.47 10.65 17.89
CA ALA A 468 -8.07 10.34 17.64
C ALA A 468 -7.23 10.39 18.93
N GLN A 469 -7.48 11.34 19.83
CA GLN A 469 -6.84 11.40 21.16
C GLN A 469 -7.24 10.20 22.02
N GLU A 470 -8.52 9.83 22.04
CA GLU A 470 -8.98 8.65 22.76
C GLU A 470 -8.30 7.38 22.23
N PHE A 471 -8.26 7.21 20.91
CA PHE A 471 -7.56 6.11 20.24
C PHE A 471 -6.10 5.99 20.67
N LEU A 472 -5.34 7.09 20.60
CA LEU A 472 -3.91 7.11 20.97
C LEU A 472 -3.71 6.80 22.47
N ARG A 473 -4.64 7.24 23.34
CA ARG A 473 -4.52 7.07 24.79
C ARG A 473 -4.92 5.66 25.26
N THR A 474 -6.00 5.10 24.74
CA THR A 474 -6.63 3.89 25.29
C THR A 474 -6.48 2.69 24.35
N ARG A 475 -6.77 2.87 23.06
CA ARG A 475 -6.91 1.76 22.10
C ARG A 475 -5.58 1.33 21.48
N LEU A 476 -4.60 2.22 21.38
CA LEU A 476 -3.27 1.91 20.85
C LEU A 476 -2.59 0.74 21.57
N LYS A 477 -2.64 0.72 22.90
CA LYS A 477 -2.07 -0.37 23.73
C LYS A 477 -2.81 -1.69 23.54
N SER A 478 -4.11 -1.64 23.25
CA SER A 478 -4.91 -2.83 22.97
C SER A 478 -4.61 -3.41 21.60
N LEU A 479 -4.34 -2.57 20.59
CA LEU A 479 -4.02 -3.02 19.24
C LEU A 479 -2.61 -3.60 19.11
N TYR A 480 -1.68 -3.10 19.91
CA TYR A 480 -0.29 -3.53 19.89
C TYR A 480 0.19 -3.89 21.30
N PRO A 481 -0.23 -5.05 21.84
CA PRO A 481 0.14 -5.48 23.20
C PRO A 481 1.64 -5.77 23.35
N ASP A 482 2.35 -5.94 22.24
CA ASP A 482 3.79 -6.20 22.17
C ASP A 482 4.62 -4.93 21.98
N LEU A 483 4.02 -3.73 22.11
CA LEU A 483 4.77 -2.47 22.14
C LEU A 483 5.75 -2.46 23.31
N SER A 484 7.01 -2.18 23.01
CA SER A 484 7.98 -1.87 24.06
C SER A 484 7.65 -0.55 24.76
N GLN A 485 8.21 -0.33 25.96
CA GLN A 485 8.02 0.92 26.69
C GLN A 485 8.59 2.13 25.90
N GLU A 486 9.70 1.93 25.19
CA GLU A 486 10.31 2.96 24.34
C GLU A 486 9.44 3.30 23.12
N GLU A 487 8.85 2.30 22.47
CA GLU A 487 7.91 2.51 21.37
C GLU A 487 6.63 3.18 21.84
N THR A 488 6.13 2.80 23.02
CA THR A 488 4.95 3.43 23.63
C THR A 488 5.21 4.92 23.91
N ALA A 489 6.37 5.25 24.50
CA ALA A 489 6.74 6.63 24.78
C ALA A 489 6.95 7.44 23.49
N ALA A 490 7.62 6.87 22.49
CA ALA A 490 7.81 7.49 21.19
C ALA A 490 6.48 7.73 20.48
N MET A 491 5.55 6.76 20.49
CA MET A 491 4.21 6.91 19.90
C MET A 491 3.36 7.94 20.64
N GLN A 492 3.50 8.07 21.97
CA GLN A 492 2.80 9.11 22.74
C GLN A 492 3.35 10.51 22.45
N GLU A 493 4.68 10.70 22.44
CA GLU A 493 5.32 11.98 22.12
C GLU A 493 5.05 12.39 20.66
N GLN A 494 5.12 11.42 19.75
CA GLN A 494 4.85 11.64 18.33
C GLN A 494 3.34 11.80 18.07
N GLY A 495 2.47 11.23 18.91
CA GLY A 495 1.02 11.28 18.77
C GLY A 495 0.46 12.71 18.74
N GLU A 496 0.93 13.60 19.62
CA GLU A 496 0.51 15.02 19.59
C GLU A 496 0.98 15.73 18.31
N ARG A 497 2.18 15.40 17.82
CA ARG A 497 2.70 15.94 16.54
C ARG A 497 1.92 15.41 15.34
N ILE A 498 1.55 14.13 15.36
CA ILE A 498 0.74 13.49 14.31
C ILE A 498 -0.64 14.15 14.27
N LEU A 499 -1.30 14.32 15.41
CA LEU A 499 -2.60 14.98 15.49
C LEU A 499 -2.56 16.38 14.88
N ALA A 500 -1.60 17.20 15.30
CA ALA A 500 -1.47 18.57 14.80
C ALA A 500 -1.17 18.61 13.29
N ALA A 501 -0.26 17.75 12.81
CA ALA A 501 0.11 17.73 11.39
C ALA A 501 -1.02 17.22 10.49
N VAL A 502 -1.78 16.22 10.93
CA VAL A 502 -2.94 15.69 10.19
C VAL A 502 -4.07 16.72 10.18
N GLU A 503 -4.36 17.34 11.32
CA GLU A 503 -5.38 18.39 11.42
C GLU A 503 -5.05 19.57 10.51
N GLU A 504 -3.80 20.08 10.53
CA GLU A 504 -3.35 21.15 9.62
C GLU A 504 -3.50 20.74 8.15
N LYS A 505 -3.12 19.50 7.80
CA LYS A 505 -3.26 18.95 6.45
C LYS A 505 -4.73 18.90 6.02
N ILE A 506 -5.62 18.36 6.85
CA ILE A 506 -7.05 18.21 6.53
C ILE A 506 -7.73 19.58 6.45
N VAL A 507 -7.43 20.51 7.36
CA VAL A 507 -7.94 21.88 7.29
C VAL A 507 -7.50 22.57 6.00
N ALA A 508 -6.24 22.40 5.59
CA ALA A 508 -5.75 22.93 4.32
C ALA A 508 -6.43 22.27 3.10
N GLU A 509 -6.67 20.95 3.13
CA GLU A 509 -7.39 20.22 2.09
C GLU A 509 -8.85 20.68 1.96
N ARG A 510 -9.58 20.83 3.08
CA ARG A 510 -10.97 21.33 3.12
C ARG A 510 -11.07 22.77 2.62
N ALA A 511 -10.17 23.64 3.10
CA ALA A 511 -10.09 25.02 2.63
C ALA A 511 -9.80 25.11 1.12
N ALA A 512 -8.97 24.20 0.57
CA ALA A 512 -8.71 24.12 -0.86
C ALA A 512 -9.90 23.59 -1.68
N ARG A 513 -10.79 22.79 -1.07
CA ARG A 513 -12.06 22.33 -1.67
C ARG A 513 -13.17 23.38 -1.62
N GLY A 514 -12.94 24.52 -0.97
CA GLY A 514 -13.97 25.55 -0.77
C GLY A 514 -14.97 25.21 0.34
N GLU A 515 -14.73 24.10 1.05
CA GLU A 515 -15.40 23.77 2.30
C GLU A 515 -14.82 24.71 3.37
N LEU A 516 -15.60 25.72 3.76
CA LEU A 516 -15.27 26.49 4.95
C LEU A 516 -15.17 25.50 6.12
N PRO A 517 -14.18 25.63 7.02
CA PRO A 517 -14.21 24.86 8.26
C PRO A 517 -15.57 25.12 8.88
N GLY A 518 -16.35 24.05 9.04
CA GLY A 518 -17.67 24.13 9.66
C GLY A 518 -17.53 24.99 10.91
N ALA A 519 -18.33 26.06 10.99
CA ALA A 519 -18.45 26.77 12.25
C ALA A 519 -18.76 25.71 13.33
N PRO A 520 -18.16 25.80 14.53
CA PRO A 520 -18.36 24.79 15.56
C PRO A 520 -19.87 24.60 15.78
N GLY A 521 -20.36 23.39 15.51
CA GLY A 521 -21.72 22.93 15.79
C GLY A 521 -22.82 23.79 15.17
N GLY A 522 -23.09 23.60 13.88
CA GLY A 522 -24.42 23.82 13.32
C GLY A 522 -25.17 22.50 13.32
N ASP A 523 -25.36 21.90 14.49
CA ASP A 523 -26.03 20.61 14.60
C ASP A 523 -27.55 20.79 14.44
N ASP A 524 -28.08 20.12 13.42
CA ASP A 524 -29.36 19.40 13.51
C ASP A 524 -29.21 18.31 14.59
N ASP A 525 -29.19 18.73 15.86
CA ASP A 525 -29.44 17.87 17.03
C ASP A 525 -30.59 18.50 17.83
N ASP A 526 -31.80 18.02 17.56
CA ASP A 526 -33.03 18.28 18.32
C ASP A 526 -32.97 17.79 19.79
N ASP A 527 -31.80 17.44 20.33
CA ASP A 527 -31.59 17.00 21.72
C ASP A 527 -30.58 17.86 22.54
N ASP A 528 -29.87 18.83 21.95
CA ASP A 528 -28.83 19.63 22.63
C ASP A 528 -29.15 21.14 22.86
N GLU A 529 -30.39 21.60 22.60
CA GLU A 529 -30.86 22.95 23.02
C GLU A 529 -30.85 23.18 24.57
N ALA A 530 -30.60 22.12 25.35
CA ALA A 530 -30.59 22.17 26.81
C ALA A 530 -29.28 22.71 27.43
N GLU A 531 -28.16 22.75 26.68
CA GLU A 531 -26.84 23.04 27.26
C GLU A 531 -26.27 24.44 27.01
N THR A 532 -26.89 25.26 26.16
CA THR A 532 -26.45 26.64 25.91
C THR A 532 -27.53 27.70 26.23
N LEU A 533 -27.10 28.82 26.81
CA LEU A 533 -27.96 29.95 27.19
C LEU A 533 -27.83 31.10 26.20
N GLY A 534 -28.95 31.50 25.58
CA GLY A 534 -29.06 32.68 24.73
C GLY A 534 -28.88 34.00 25.50
N ALA A 535 -28.62 35.10 24.78
CA ALA A 535 -28.41 36.41 25.39
C ALA A 535 -29.64 36.94 26.15
N GLU A 536 -30.84 36.63 25.67
CA GLU A 536 -32.12 36.97 26.34
C GLU A 536 -32.37 36.12 27.59
N GLU A 537 -32.04 34.82 27.54
CA GLU A 537 -32.14 33.91 28.69
C GLU A 537 -31.21 34.33 29.84
N LYS A 538 -29.98 34.76 29.51
CA LYS A 538 -29.04 35.34 30.49
C LYS A 538 -29.59 36.64 31.11
N GLY A 539 -30.29 37.47 30.32
CA GLY A 539 -30.94 38.69 30.78
C GLY A 539 -32.08 38.44 31.79
N MET A 540 -32.78 37.32 31.64
CA MET A 540 -33.84 36.87 32.57
C MET A 540 -33.32 36.13 33.81
N GLY A 541 -32.00 36.01 33.96
CA GLY A 541 -31.36 35.33 35.09
C GLY A 541 -31.41 33.80 35.01
N VAL A 542 -31.61 33.23 33.81
CA VAL A 542 -31.64 31.79 33.58
C VAL A 542 -30.24 31.21 33.75
N GLN A 543 -30.14 30.08 34.45
CA GLN A 543 -28.91 29.34 34.71
C GLN A 543 -29.13 27.86 34.39
N ILE A 544 -28.11 27.18 33.87
CA ILE A 544 -28.13 25.72 33.67
C ILE A 544 -27.46 25.07 34.86
N HIS A 545 -28.19 24.22 35.59
CA HIS A 545 -27.65 23.42 36.69
C HIS A 545 -28.05 21.97 36.54
N ARG A 546 -27.20 21.05 37.03
CA ARG A 546 -27.55 19.64 37.17
C ARG A 546 -28.43 19.46 38.41
N ILE A 547 -29.63 18.95 38.20
CA ILE A 547 -30.63 18.76 39.25
C ILE A 547 -30.77 17.26 39.53
N SER A 548 -30.74 16.91 40.81
CA SER A 548 -30.99 15.53 41.24
C SER A 548 -32.46 15.17 41.05
N VAL A 549 -32.76 14.22 40.16
CA VAL A 549 -34.11 13.73 39.87
C VAL A 549 -34.16 12.22 40.05
N ARG A 550 -35.23 11.70 40.67
CA ARG A 550 -35.45 10.27 40.81
C ARG A 550 -36.07 9.68 39.54
N VAL A 551 -35.31 8.86 38.83
CA VAL A 551 -35.72 8.15 37.60
C VAL A 551 -35.59 6.65 37.81
N ALA A 552 -36.69 5.92 37.63
CA ALA A 552 -36.75 4.46 37.77
C ALA A 552 -36.12 3.92 39.08
N GLY A 553 -36.34 4.61 40.21
CA GLY A 553 -35.87 4.19 41.53
C GLY A 553 -34.46 4.66 41.91
N SER A 554 -33.67 5.16 40.95
CA SER A 554 -32.32 5.72 41.14
C SER A 554 -32.31 7.25 41.03
N PHE A 555 -31.39 7.93 41.71
CA PHE A 555 -31.16 9.36 41.50
C PHE A 555 -30.22 9.57 40.31
N ARG A 556 -30.62 10.45 39.37
CA ARG A 556 -29.80 10.89 38.25
C ARG A 556 -29.67 12.41 38.30
N GLN A 557 -28.48 12.91 37.98
CA GLN A 557 -28.20 14.33 37.83
C GLN A 557 -28.49 14.71 36.37
N ILE A 558 -29.49 15.55 36.14
CA ILE A 558 -29.94 15.93 34.78
C ILE A 558 -29.75 17.44 34.62
N PRO A 559 -29.09 17.93 33.56
CA PRO A 559 -28.98 19.37 33.29
C PRO A 559 -30.38 19.95 33.01
N GLN A 560 -30.71 21.08 33.65
CA GLN A 560 -31.98 21.79 33.50
C GLN A 560 -31.76 23.31 33.56
N LYS A 561 -32.51 24.05 32.74
CA LYS A 561 -32.60 25.51 32.81
C LYS A 561 -33.47 25.91 34.01
N ILE A 562 -32.93 26.72 34.91
CA ILE A 562 -33.61 27.26 36.08
C ILE A 562 -33.57 28.79 36.07
N MET A 563 -34.61 29.43 36.57
CA MET A 563 -34.64 30.88 36.77
C MET A 563 -35.41 31.24 38.03
N PRO A 564 -35.24 32.46 38.58
CA PRO A 564 -36.09 32.97 39.65
C PRO A 564 -37.56 32.96 39.21
N ASP A 565 -38.49 32.55 40.09
CA ASP A 565 -39.93 32.57 39.78
C ASP A 565 -40.37 34.02 39.55
N PRO A 566 -40.98 34.36 38.39
CA PRO A 566 -41.49 35.71 38.14
C PRO A 566 -42.50 36.20 39.19
N GLU A 567 -43.16 35.28 39.89
CA GLU A 567 -44.13 35.58 40.96
C GLU A 567 -43.52 35.60 42.37
N ASP A 568 -42.32 35.01 42.56
CA ASP A 568 -41.63 34.91 43.84
C ASP A 568 -40.10 34.81 43.63
N ALA A 569 -39.43 35.95 43.62
CA ALA A 569 -38.00 36.05 43.31
C ALA A 569 -37.07 35.33 44.31
N GLU A 570 -37.57 34.88 45.47
CA GLU A 570 -36.80 34.10 46.44
C GLU A 570 -36.74 32.61 46.09
N ARG A 571 -37.54 32.15 45.12
CA ARG A 571 -37.61 30.74 44.71
C ARG A 571 -37.15 30.57 43.27
N PHE A 572 -36.56 29.41 42.99
CA PHE A 572 -36.12 29.05 41.64
C PHE A 572 -37.05 27.98 41.07
N ILE A 573 -37.37 28.10 39.79
CA ILE A 573 -38.21 27.17 39.04
C ILE A 573 -37.44 26.58 37.87
N ILE A 574 -37.81 25.36 37.48
CA ILE A 574 -37.39 24.78 36.20
C ILE A 574 -38.21 25.43 35.09
N VAL A 575 -37.55 25.83 34.02
CA VAL A 575 -38.20 26.40 32.82
C VAL A 575 -37.87 25.57 31.60
N GLN A 576 -38.81 25.57 30.66
CA GLN A 576 -38.68 24.96 29.35
C GLN A 576 -39.19 25.94 28.30
N LYS A 577 -38.67 25.82 27.08
CA LYS A 577 -39.12 26.62 25.94
C LYS A 577 -40.46 26.06 25.47
N ASP A 578 -41.47 26.91 25.34
CA ASP A 578 -42.76 26.51 24.78
C ASP A 578 -42.62 26.28 23.27
N PRO A 579 -42.96 25.09 22.73
CA PRO A 579 -42.73 24.76 21.32
C PRO A 579 -43.50 25.65 20.34
N GLU A 580 -44.64 26.22 20.76
CA GLU A 580 -45.50 27.03 19.90
C GLU A 580 -45.12 28.51 19.91
N SER A 581 -44.73 29.06 21.07
CA SER A 581 -44.40 30.49 21.21
C SER A 581 -42.90 30.79 21.25
N GLY A 582 -42.06 29.80 21.52
CA GLY A 582 -40.62 29.98 21.74
C GLY A 582 -40.27 30.68 23.05
N GLU A 583 -41.26 31.04 23.88
CA GLU A 583 -41.05 31.72 25.17
C GLU A 583 -40.71 30.73 26.29
N LEU A 584 -39.96 31.19 27.30
CA LEU A 584 -39.65 30.39 28.48
C LEU A 584 -40.86 30.32 29.42
N VAL A 585 -41.39 29.10 29.60
CA VAL A 585 -42.51 28.83 30.50
C VAL A 585 -42.09 27.91 31.66
N PRO A 586 -42.69 28.06 32.86
CA PRO A 586 -42.42 27.16 33.97
C PRO A 586 -42.75 25.71 33.62
N ALA A 587 -41.80 24.80 33.83
CA ALA A 587 -42.04 23.37 33.70
C ALA A 587 -43.03 22.93 34.78
N ARG A 588 -44.17 22.36 34.36
CA ARG A 588 -45.24 21.93 35.27
C ARG A 588 -45.31 20.41 35.40
N ARG A 589 -45.58 19.92 36.61
CA ARG A 589 -45.94 18.53 36.87
C ARG A 589 -47.28 18.49 37.59
N ARG A 590 -48.27 17.79 37.03
CA ARG A 590 -49.64 17.75 37.57
C ARG A 590 -50.25 19.15 37.81
N GLY A 591 -49.90 20.12 36.97
CA GLY A 591 -50.43 21.49 37.02
C GLY A 591 -49.67 22.47 37.92
N ALA A 592 -48.76 22.01 38.78
CA ALA A 592 -47.94 22.86 39.65
C ALA A 592 -46.56 23.18 39.04
N LYS A 593 -46.02 24.37 39.31
CA LYS A 593 -44.65 24.77 38.96
C LYS A 593 -43.64 23.88 39.69
N ARG A 594 -42.57 23.49 39.03
CA ARG A 594 -41.50 22.67 39.63
C ARG A 594 -40.45 23.59 40.27
N TYR A 595 -40.43 23.61 41.59
CA TYR A 595 -39.45 24.38 42.37
C TYR A 595 -38.17 23.59 42.61
N VAL A 596 -37.06 24.32 42.71
CA VAL A 596 -35.75 23.78 43.02
C VAL A 596 -35.14 24.52 44.19
N ILE A 597 -34.45 23.78 45.05
CA ILE A 597 -33.75 24.32 46.21
C ILE A 597 -32.27 23.96 46.12
N LYS A 598 -31.43 24.81 46.72
CA LYS A 598 -29.99 24.58 46.80
C LYS A 598 -29.69 23.72 48.03
N GLY A 599 -29.52 22.42 47.83
CA GLY A 599 -29.13 21.45 48.84
C GLY A 599 -27.61 21.44 49.09
N ARG A 600 -27.15 20.50 49.93
CA ARG A 600 -25.72 20.36 50.28
C ARG A 600 -24.85 19.86 49.12
N GLU A 601 -25.43 19.08 48.21
CA GLU A 601 -24.71 18.43 47.09
C GLU A 601 -25.01 19.08 45.73
N GLY A 602 -25.77 20.18 45.69
CA GLY A 602 -26.18 20.86 44.47
C GLY A 602 -27.66 21.23 44.49
N TRP A 603 -28.24 21.43 43.31
CA TRP A 603 -29.66 21.73 43.17
C TRP A 603 -30.50 20.46 43.19
N GLU A 604 -31.60 20.49 43.93
CA GLU A 604 -32.54 19.38 44.01
C GLU A 604 -33.98 19.88 43.88
N LEU A 605 -34.87 18.98 43.46
CA LEU A 605 -36.30 19.29 43.39
C LEU A 605 -36.86 19.49 44.81
N ASP A 606 -37.62 20.56 44.99
CA ASP A 606 -38.38 20.78 46.23
C ASP A 606 -39.45 19.67 46.35
N GLY A 607 -39.22 18.74 47.28
CA GLY A 607 -40.03 17.52 47.47
C GLY A 607 -41.47 17.75 47.92
N GLY A 608 -41.90 19.01 48.04
CA GLY A 608 -43.26 19.43 48.37
C GLY A 608 -44.16 19.79 47.17
N SER A 609 -43.74 19.55 45.92
CA SER A 609 -44.49 19.91 44.70
C SER A 609 -44.90 18.73 43.79
#